data_AF-A0A8S3YV29-F1
#
_entry.id   AF-A0A8S3YV29-F1
#
_cell.length_a   1.000
_cell.length_b   1.000
_cell.length_c   1.000
_cell.angle_alpha   90.00
_cell.angle_beta   90.00
_cell.angle_gamma   90.00
#
_symmetry.space_group_name_H-M   'P 1'
#
loop_
_entity.id
_entity.type
_entity.pdbx_description
1 polymer ?
#
loop_
_entity_poly.entity_id
_entity_poly.type
_entity_poly.pdbx_seq_one_letter_code
_entity_poly.pdbx_strand_id
1 'polypeptide(L)'
;MFQADICHAYHIVRDHGIPDERIVVMMYDDIANSPDNPFPGNIINKPDGPNVYPGVPKDYTGSDVTPEVFLHVLTGNSEGIKKLLGREGKVIKSGPEDRVFVNFVDHGAPGMLGFPDSMLFYVEACESGSMFEDILESNINVFATTAANSVESSWACYHDGARDTYLGDLYSVMWMEDSDK
;
A
#
# COMPACT_ATOMS: atom_id res chain seq x y z
N MET A 1 6.67 -8.99 4.93
CA MET A 1 5.42 -9.10 4.16
C MET A 1 4.97 -7.74 3.62
N PHE A 2 3.98 -7.04 4.17
CA PHE A 2 3.27 -5.88 3.55
C PHE A 2 4.13 -4.86 2.78
N GLN A 3 5.25 -4.39 3.34
CA GLN A 3 6.09 -3.40 2.63
C GLN A 3 6.75 -3.97 1.36
N ALA A 4 6.93 -5.28 1.24
CA ALA A 4 7.36 -5.94 0.02
C ALA A 4 6.27 -5.89 -1.06
N ASP A 5 4.99 -6.03 -0.70
CA ASP A 5 3.87 -5.86 -1.63
C ASP A 5 3.78 -4.41 -2.12
N ILE A 6 3.93 -3.42 -1.22
CA ILE A 6 3.97 -1.99 -1.59
C ILE A 6 5.14 -1.69 -2.54
N CYS A 7 6.33 -2.23 -2.25
CA CYS A 7 7.51 -2.09 -3.10
C CYS A 7 7.31 -2.73 -4.48
N HIS A 8 6.72 -3.92 -4.55
CA HIS A 8 6.49 -4.64 -5.80
C HIS A 8 5.39 -3.96 -6.66
N ALA A 9 4.29 -3.55 -6.02
CA ALA A 9 3.22 -2.78 -6.67
C ALA A 9 3.73 -1.44 -7.25
N TYR A 10 4.65 -0.76 -6.57
CA TYR A 10 5.34 0.42 -7.10
C TYR A 10 6.05 0.11 -8.42
N HIS A 11 6.84 -0.96 -8.47
CA HIS A 11 7.56 -1.35 -9.69
C HIS A 11 6.60 -1.65 -10.84
N ILE A 12 5.51 -2.38 -10.58
CA ILE A 12 4.50 -2.68 -11.60
C ILE A 12 3.89 -1.41 -12.19
N VAL A 13 3.41 -0.46 -11.37
CA VAL A 13 2.82 0.78 -11.92
C VAL A 13 3.85 1.67 -12.63
N ARG A 14 5.10 1.68 -12.14
CA ARG A 14 6.22 2.40 -12.76
C ARG A 14 6.56 1.83 -14.14
N ASP A 15 6.68 0.51 -14.24
CA ASP A 15 7.08 -0.18 -15.47
C ASP A 15 5.95 -0.17 -16.52
N HIS A 16 4.68 -0.04 -16.08
CA HIS A 16 3.53 0.31 -16.92
C HIS A 16 3.46 1.79 -17.33
N GLY A 17 4.49 2.60 -17.02
CA GLY A 17 4.66 3.96 -17.51
C GLY A 17 4.01 5.05 -16.66
N ILE A 18 3.59 4.76 -15.42
CA ILE A 18 3.20 5.80 -14.47
C ILE A 18 4.49 6.40 -13.86
N PRO A 19 4.78 7.69 -14.04
CA PRO A 19 6.02 8.29 -13.57
C PRO A 19 5.96 8.61 -12.06
N ASP A 20 7.12 8.72 -11.41
CA ASP A 20 7.26 8.90 -9.96
C ASP A 20 6.52 10.13 -9.40
N GLU A 21 6.30 11.18 -10.21
CA GLU A 21 5.53 12.36 -9.80
C GLU A 21 4.02 12.07 -9.65
N ARG A 22 3.53 10.97 -10.22
CA ARG A 22 2.12 10.52 -10.15
C ARG A 22 1.90 9.36 -9.19
N ILE A 23 2.96 8.80 -8.60
CA ILE A 23 2.87 7.75 -7.60
C ILE A 23 3.19 8.36 -6.24
N VAL A 24 2.34 8.11 -5.24
CA VAL A 24 2.60 8.46 -3.83
C VAL A 24 2.82 7.16 -3.08
N VAL A 25 3.98 7.00 -2.43
CA VAL A 25 4.28 5.80 -1.62
C VAL A 25 4.25 6.14 -0.14
N MET A 26 3.44 5.39 0.61
CA MET A 26 3.38 5.39 2.07
C MET A 26 3.79 4.01 2.58
N MET A 27 4.88 3.93 3.35
CA MET A 27 5.35 2.69 3.98
C MET A 27 6.30 3.02 5.13
N TYR A 28 6.33 2.21 6.20
CA TYR A 28 7.07 2.60 7.41
C TYR A 28 8.60 2.68 7.20
N ASP A 29 9.15 1.92 6.25
CA ASP A 29 10.55 1.93 5.79
C ASP A 29 11.58 1.36 6.80
N ASP A 30 11.11 0.54 7.74
CA ASP A 30 11.90 -0.14 8.77
C ASP A 30 12.45 -1.52 8.34
N ILE A 31 11.86 -2.17 7.33
CA ILE A 31 12.21 -3.55 6.96
C ILE A 31 13.58 -3.69 6.28
N ALA A 32 13.92 -2.80 5.33
CA ALA A 32 15.10 -2.99 4.48
C ALA A 32 16.42 -2.95 5.26
N ASN A 33 16.48 -2.14 6.32
CA ASN A 33 17.67 -1.99 7.16
C ASN A 33 17.41 -2.43 8.61
N SER A 34 16.38 -3.24 8.85
CA SER A 34 16.12 -3.84 10.16
C SER A 34 17.33 -4.69 10.59
N PRO A 35 17.73 -4.67 11.88
CA PRO A 35 18.70 -5.62 12.44
C PRO A 35 18.31 -7.09 12.23
N ASP A 36 17.01 -7.38 12.12
CA ASP A 36 16.47 -8.72 11.90
C ASP A 36 16.46 -9.11 10.41
N ASN A 37 16.79 -8.19 9.49
CA ASN A 37 16.92 -8.52 8.08
C ASN A 37 18.35 -9.02 7.78
N PRO A 38 18.55 -10.32 7.50
CA PRO A 38 19.88 -10.88 7.19
C PRO A 38 20.48 -10.35 5.88
N PHE A 39 19.71 -9.61 5.08
CA PHE A 39 20.15 -8.99 3.83
C PHE A 39 19.86 -7.46 3.85
N PRO A 40 20.73 -6.64 4.46
CA PRO A 40 20.52 -5.20 4.53
C PRO A 40 20.36 -4.53 3.15
N GLY A 41 19.39 -3.62 3.04
CA GLY A 41 18.99 -2.97 1.80
C GLY A 41 18.20 -3.87 0.83
N ASN A 42 17.79 -5.07 1.24
CA ASN A 42 17.07 -6.01 0.41
C ASN A 42 15.67 -6.33 0.95
N ILE A 43 14.66 -6.14 0.10
CA ILE A 43 13.31 -6.65 0.27
C ILE A 43 12.96 -7.43 -1.01
N ILE A 44 12.49 -8.66 -0.86
CA ILE A 44 11.99 -9.49 -1.97
C ILE A 44 10.53 -9.84 -1.68
N ASN A 45 9.72 -9.96 -2.73
CA ASN A 45 8.29 -10.27 -2.61
C ASN A 45 7.92 -11.70 -3.03
N LYS A 46 8.88 -12.46 -3.59
CA LYS A 46 8.75 -13.87 -3.95
C LYS A 46 10.08 -14.62 -3.75
N PRO A 47 10.07 -15.96 -3.55
CA PRO A 47 11.28 -16.76 -3.42
C PRO A 47 12.16 -16.58 -4.67
N ASP A 48 13.47 -16.44 -4.46
CA ASP A 48 14.46 -16.16 -5.52
C ASP A 48 14.16 -14.91 -6.39
N GLY A 49 13.24 -14.05 -5.94
CA GLY A 49 12.80 -12.84 -6.65
C GLY A 49 13.81 -11.68 -6.61
N PRO A 50 13.60 -10.65 -7.46
CA PRO A 50 14.44 -9.47 -7.46
C PRO A 50 14.27 -8.66 -6.17
N ASN A 51 15.28 -7.83 -5.86
CA ASN A 51 15.15 -6.81 -4.81
C ASN A 51 14.18 -5.73 -5.28
N VAL A 52 13.00 -5.63 -4.66
CA VAL A 52 11.96 -4.66 -4.99
C VAL A 52 12.09 -3.35 -4.20
N TYR A 53 13.06 -3.24 -3.28
CA TYR A 53 13.27 -2.03 -2.49
C TYR A 53 13.91 -0.83 -3.23
N PRO A 54 14.90 -1.01 -4.13
CA PRO A 54 15.65 0.11 -4.70
C PRO A 54 14.83 0.96 -5.67
N GLY A 55 14.83 2.28 -5.45
CA GLY A 55 14.12 3.23 -6.31
C GLY A 55 12.68 3.53 -5.89
N VAL A 56 12.10 2.75 -4.97
CA VAL A 56 10.78 3.03 -4.38
C VAL A 56 10.80 4.38 -3.64
N PRO A 57 9.95 5.36 -4.00
CA PRO A 57 9.84 6.64 -3.34
C PRO A 57 9.57 6.54 -1.83
N LYS A 58 10.05 7.53 -1.09
CA LYS A 58 9.86 7.68 0.36
C LYS A 58 9.02 8.93 0.65
N ASP A 59 7.80 9.01 0.08
CA ASP A 59 6.98 10.24 0.20
C ASP A 59 6.50 10.45 1.64
N TYR A 60 6.12 9.35 2.31
CA TYR A 60 5.77 9.29 3.74
C TYR A 60 6.27 7.98 4.35
N THR A 61 7.07 8.10 5.43
CA THR A 61 7.74 6.97 6.11
C THR A 61 7.71 7.14 7.62
N GLY A 62 7.88 6.06 8.37
CA GLY A 62 7.78 6.06 9.83
C GLY A 62 6.46 6.68 10.31
N SER A 63 6.56 7.61 11.27
CA SER A 63 5.43 8.34 11.86
C SER A 63 4.61 9.20 10.90
N ASP A 64 5.06 9.39 9.65
CA ASP A 64 4.28 10.09 8.62
C ASP A 64 3.24 9.16 7.95
N VAL A 65 3.27 7.86 8.22
CA VAL A 65 2.30 6.88 7.70
C VAL A 65 1.04 6.89 8.60
N THR A 66 0.24 7.95 8.49
CA THR A 66 -0.99 8.13 9.30
C THR A 66 -2.27 8.21 8.46
N PRO A 67 -3.43 7.93 9.06
CA PRO A 67 -4.76 8.14 8.47
C PRO A 67 -4.98 9.53 7.87
N GLU A 68 -4.57 10.58 8.59
CA GLU A 68 -4.78 11.98 8.18
C GLU A 68 -3.89 12.34 7.00
N VAL A 69 -2.65 11.83 6.97
CA VAL A 69 -1.77 11.94 5.80
C VAL A 69 -2.39 11.22 4.60
N PHE A 70 -2.85 9.99 4.76
CA PHE A 70 -3.49 9.22 3.70
C PHE A 70 -4.73 9.93 3.12
N LEU A 71 -5.60 10.45 3.99
CA LEU A 71 -6.77 11.22 3.56
C LEU A 71 -6.38 12.54 2.85
N HIS A 72 -5.36 13.25 3.33
CA HIS A 72 -4.85 14.45 2.67
C HIS A 72 -4.18 14.14 1.31
N VAL A 73 -3.52 12.99 1.17
CA VAL A 73 -2.97 12.49 -0.09
C VAL A 73 -4.10 12.23 -1.10
N LEU A 74 -5.13 11.47 -0.71
CA LEU A 74 -6.26 11.13 -1.58
C LEU A 74 -7.12 12.35 -1.98
N THR A 75 -7.27 13.33 -1.08
CA THR A 75 -8.04 14.56 -1.34
C THR A 75 -7.23 15.67 -2.03
N GLY A 76 -5.96 15.41 -2.40
CA GLY A 76 -5.10 16.41 -3.03
C GLY A 76 -4.71 17.59 -2.14
N ASN A 77 -4.90 17.47 -0.82
CA ASN A 77 -4.81 18.56 0.14
C ASN A 77 -3.36 18.77 0.65
N SER A 78 -2.51 19.33 -0.21
CA SER A 78 -1.11 19.66 0.16
C SER A 78 -0.99 20.69 1.28
N GLU A 79 -1.97 21.58 1.46
CA GLU A 79 -1.99 22.52 2.60
C GLU A 79 -2.25 21.80 3.93
N GLY A 80 -3.12 20.79 3.92
CA GLY A 80 -3.35 19.88 5.04
C GLY A 80 -2.08 19.14 5.45
N ILE A 81 -1.38 18.51 4.49
CA ILE A 81 -0.06 17.89 4.73
C ILE A 81 0.92 18.88 5.36
N LYS A 82 1.06 20.09 4.78
CA LYS A 82 1.98 21.12 5.28
C LYS A 82 1.66 21.56 6.69
N LYS A 83 0.38 21.67 7.03
CA LYS A 83 -0.08 22.02 8.39
C LYS A 83 0.14 20.87 9.39
N LEU A 84 -0.05 19.63 8.96
CA LEU A 84 0.04 18.43 9.80
C LEU A 84 1.49 18.05 10.10
N LEU A 85 2.35 17.97 9.07
CA LEU A 85 3.72 17.50 9.17
C LEU A 85 4.77 18.62 9.26
N GLY A 86 4.37 19.89 9.08
CA GLY A 86 5.28 21.04 9.04
C GLY A 86 6.16 21.12 7.77
N ARG A 87 5.98 20.20 6.81
CA ARG A 87 6.74 20.08 5.56
C ARG A 87 5.81 19.96 4.36
N GLU A 88 6.30 20.35 3.17
CA GLU A 88 5.60 19.98 1.93
C GLU A 88 5.59 18.44 1.76
N GLY A 89 4.59 17.92 1.05
CA GLY A 89 4.48 16.50 0.71
C GLY A 89 3.69 16.26 -0.57
N LYS A 90 3.94 15.11 -1.21
CA LYS A 90 3.30 14.71 -2.47
C LYS A 90 1.84 14.28 -2.19
N VAL A 91 0.91 14.71 -3.02
CA VAL A 91 -0.53 14.38 -2.91
C VAL A 91 -1.08 14.10 -4.30
N ILE A 92 -2.19 13.35 -4.41
CA ILE A 92 -2.83 13.05 -5.69
C ILE A 92 -3.52 14.32 -6.20
N LYS A 93 -3.00 14.89 -7.31
CA LYS A 93 -3.58 16.06 -7.99
C LYS A 93 -4.24 15.61 -9.30
N SER A 94 -5.41 14.98 -9.18
CA SER A 94 -6.22 14.46 -10.28
C SER A 94 -7.30 15.44 -10.75
N GLY A 95 -7.53 15.51 -12.05
CA GLY A 95 -8.71 16.11 -12.67
C GLY A 95 -9.87 15.10 -12.85
N PRO A 96 -11.01 15.52 -13.41
CA PRO A 96 -12.21 14.68 -13.54
C PRO A 96 -12.07 13.50 -14.51
N GLU A 97 -11.10 13.55 -15.43
CA GLU A 97 -10.82 12.48 -16.42
C GLU A 97 -9.67 11.55 -15.99
N ASP A 98 -8.99 11.85 -14.87
CA ASP A 98 -7.89 11.03 -14.38
C ASP A 98 -8.43 9.79 -13.65
N ARG A 99 -7.70 8.68 -13.75
CA ARG A 99 -7.97 7.46 -12.99
C ARG A 99 -7.01 7.37 -11.81
N VAL A 100 -7.56 7.14 -10.62
CA VAL A 100 -6.77 6.91 -9.40
C VAL A 100 -6.83 5.43 -9.07
N PHE A 101 -5.66 4.82 -8.91
CA PHE A 101 -5.50 3.47 -8.37
C PHE A 101 -4.95 3.60 -6.93
N VAL A 102 -5.54 2.85 -6.01
CA VAL A 102 -5.14 2.81 -4.60
C VAL A 102 -4.85 1.36 -4.25
N ASN A 103 -3.59 1.04 -3.98
CA ASN A 103 -3.20 -0.22 -3.37
C ASN A 103 -3.00 0.01 -1.88
N PHE A 104 -3.69 -0.77 -1.04
CA PHE A 104 -3.55 -0.73 0.42
C PHE A 104 -3.28 -2.15 0.91
N VAL A 105 -2.21 -2.31 1.68
CA VAL A 105 -1.77 -3.62 2.19
C VAL A 105 -1.30 -3.46 3.63
N ASP A 106 -2.12 -3.95 4.57
CA ASP A 106 -1.81 -4.12 5.99
C ASP A 106 -2.82 -5.11 6.60
N HIS A 107 -2.71 -5.37 7.89
CA HIS A 107 -3.80 -5.89 8.72
C HIS A 107 -5.06 -5.02 8.66
N GLY A 108 -6.21 -5.65 8.91
CA GLY A 108 -7.48 -4.98 9.17
C GLY A 108 -8.40 -5.85 10.03
N ALA A 109 -9.54 -5.28 10.40
CA ALA A 109 -10.67 -5.99 11.00
C ALA A 109 -11.98 -5.21 10.72
N PRO A 110 -13.17 -5.86 10.72
CA PRO A 110 -14.41 -5.24 10.28
C PRO A 110 -14.67 -3.89 10.93
N GLY A 111 -14.61 -2.84 10.10
CA GLY A 111 -14.71 -1.44 10.48
C GLY A 111 -13.42 -0.60 10.36
N MET A 112 -12.25 -1.21 10.14
CA MET A 112 -10.96 -0.58 10.47
C MET A 112 -9.81 -0.97 9.52
N LEU A 113 -9.16 0.05 8.94
CA LEU A 113 -7.81 -0.09 8.35
C LEU A 113 -6.75 0.15 9.42
N GLY A 114 -5.78 -0.77 9.52
CA GLY A 114 -4.59 -0.59 10.34
C GLY A 114 -3.68 0.51 9.81
N PHE A 115 -3.10 1.30 10.70
CA PHE A 115 -1.91 2.09 10.41
C PHE A 115 -0.88 1.82 11.53
N PRO A 116 0.43 1.93 11.27
CA PRO A 116 1.46 1.52 12.24
C PRO A 116 1.31 2.13 13.65
N ASP A 117 0.84 3.38 13.74
CA ASP A 117 0.70 4.13 14.99
C ASP A 117 -0.76 4.48 15.36
N SER A 118 -1.77 4.11 14.55
CA SER A 118 -3.19 4.49 14.78
C SER A 118 -4.21 3.66 13.97
N MET A 119 -5.51 3.87 14.22
CA MET A 119 -6.60 3.24 13.46
C MET A 119 -7.48 4.30 12.80
N LEU A 120 -7.76 4.15 11.50
CA LEU A 120 -8.74 4.94 10.77
C LEU A 120 -10.10 4.25 10.80
N PHE A 121 -11.15 4.99 11.13
CA PHE A 121 -12.53 4.55 10.88
C PHE A 121 -12.93 4.86 9.44
N TYR A 122 -13.58 3.87 8.81
CA TYR A 122 -13.84 3.64 7.36
C TYR A 122 -12.84 2.63 6.73
N VAL A 123 -13.37 1.64 5.98
CA VAL A 123 -13.06 0.18 6.17
C VAL A 123 -12.18 -0.47 5.05
N GLU A 124 -12.09 -1.80 5.01
CA GLU A 124 -10.93 -2.72 4.78
C GLU A 124 -10.45 -3.14 3.36
N ALA A 125 -9.37 -3.94 3.13
CA ALA A 125 -8.58 -5.00 3.85
C ALA A 125 -9.11 -6.49 3.91
N CYS A 126 -9.26 -7.16 5.07
CA CYS A 126 -9.79 -8.54 5.25
C CYS A 126 -11.24 -8.48 5.73
N GLU A 127 -12.25 -8.98 4.99
CA GLU A 127 -13.68 -8.57 5.15
C GLU A 127 -14.12 -7.37 4.30
N SER A 128 -13.18 -6.89 3.49
CA SER A 128 -13.27 -5.80 2.53
C SER A 128 -14.34 -5.89 1.45
N GLY A 129 -14.93 -7.05 1.18
CA GLY A 129 -16.12 -7.14 0.30
C GLY A 129 -17.29 -6.25 0.78
N SER A 130 -17.37 -6.00 2.09
CA SER A 130 -18.35 -5.10 2.71
C SER A 130 -18.18 -3.61 2.36
N MET A 131 -17.05 -3.21 1.77
CA MET A 131 -16.74 -1.79 1.49
C MET A 131 -17.60 -1.12 0.43
N PHE A 132 -18.22 -1.92 -0.45
CA PHE A 132 -18.92 -1.42 -1.63
C PHE A 132 -20.41 -1.74 -1.61
N GLU A 133 -20.87 -2.36 -0.52
CA GLU A 133 -22.29 -2.58 -0.25
C GLU A 133 -22.88 -1.28 0.31
N ASP A 134 -23.78 -0.65 -0.47
CA ASP A 134 -24.55 0.56 -0.15
C ASP A 134 -23.79 1.88 0.17
N ILE A 135 -22.45 1.94 0.01
CA ILE A 135 -21.65 3.14 0.35
C ILE A 135 -21.17 3.96 -0.86
N LEU A 136 -20.82 3.34 -1.99
CA LEU A 136 -20.34 4.07 -3.17
C LEU A 136 -21.52 4.70 -3.95
N GLU A 137 -21.53 6.03 -4.06
CA GLU A 137 -22.39 6.71 -5.03
C GLU A 137 -22.03 6.27 -6.46
N SER A 138 -23.04 5.97 -7.29
CA SER A 138 -22.91 5.44 -8.67
C SER A 138 -22.15 6.35 -9.68
N ASN A 139 -21.69 7.51 -9.22
CA ASN A 139 -21.06 8.60 -9.96
C ASN A 139 -19.57 8.76 -9.63
N ILE A 140 -18.96 7.84 -8.88
CA ILE A 140 -17.54 7.80 -8.59
C ILE A 140 -16.88 6.67 -9.39
N ASN A 141 -15.96 7.00 -10.31
CA ASN A 141 -15.19 6.04 -11.10
C ASN A 141 -14.06 5.37 -10.29
N VAL A 142 -14.36 4.87 -9.10
CA VAL A 142 -13.43 4.10 -8.26
C VAL A 142 -13.65 2.62 -8.52
N PHE A 143 -12.60 1.95 -8.99
CA PHE A 143 -12.52 0.49 -9.01
C PHE A 143 -11.66 0.07 -7.82
N ALA A 144 -12.23 -0.75 -6.95
CA ALA A 144 -11.56 -1.25 -5.77
C ALA A 144 -11.72 -2.77 -5.70
N THR A 145 -10.61 -3.45 -5.47
CA THR A 145 -10.51 -4.91 -5.41
C THR A 145 -9.71 -5.28 -4.18
N THR A 146 -10.11 -6.35 -3.53
CA THR A 146 -9.76 -6.53 -2.12
C THR A 146 -9.55 -8.00 -1.77
N ALA A 147 -8.79 -8.25 -0.70
CA ALA A 147 -8.12 -9.54 -0.51
C ALA A 147 -9.03 -10.68 -0.02
N ALA A 148 -10.16 -10.39 0.63
CA ALA A 148 -11.07 -11.40 1.16
C ALA A 148 -12.51 -10.85 1.34
N ASN A 149 -13.52 -11.72 1.23
CA ASN A 149 -14.92 -11.32 1.44
C ASN A 149 -15.24 -11.05 2.92
N SER A 150 -16.42 -10.48 3.21
CA SER A 150 -16.88 -9.94 4.50
C SER A 150 -16.93 -10.90 5.71
N VAL A 151 -16.38 -12.11 5.60
CA VAL A 151 -16.25 -13.10 6.69
C VAL A 151 -14.97 -13.95 6.57
N GLU A 152 -14.01 -13.56 5.73
CA GLU A 152 -12.81 -14.33 5.40
C GLU A 152 -11.52 -13.57 5.67
N SER A 153 -10.49 -14.29 6.15
CA SER A 153 -9.13 -13.77 6.29
C SER A 153 -8.34 -13.87 4.99
N SER A 154 -7.47 -12.89 4.73
CA SER A 154 -6.40 -13.04 3.75
C SER A 154 -5.32 -14.01 4.25
N TRP A 155 -4.39 -14.39 3.36
CA TRP A 155 -3.37 -15.40 3.65
C TRP A 155 -1.98 -14.90 3.27
N ALA A 156 -1.06 -14.96 4.23
CA ALA A 156 0.37 -14.82 3.98
C ALA A 156 0.87 -15.92 3.02
N CYS A 157 1.82 -15.60 2.14
CA CYS A 157 2.44 -16.57 1.24
C CYS A 157 3.96 -16.41 1.18
N TYR A 158 4.63 -17.42 0.62
CA TYR A 158 6.09 -17.48 0.49
C TYR A 158 6.85 -17.25 1.80
N HIS A 159 6.81 -18.22 2.71
CA HIS A 159 7.67 -18.21 3.89
C HIS A 159 9.14 -18.36 3.48
N ASP A 160 9.98 -17.39 3.83
CA ASP A 160 11.43 -17.48 3.67
C ASP A 160 12.10 -17.89 4.99
N GLY A 161 12.75 -19.06 4.98
CA GLY A 161 13.47 -19.58 6.14
C GLY A 161 14.77 -18.83 6.45
N ALA A 162 15.28 -17.97 5.56
CA ALA A 162 16.44 -17.14 5.86
C ALA A 162 16.05 -15.89 6.67
N ARG A 163 14.96 -15.21 6.29
CA ARG A 163 14.40 -14.02 6.98
C ARG A 163 13.41 -14.35 8.11
N ASP A 164 13.09 -15.63 8.32
CA ASP A 164 12.10 -16.14 9.28
C ASP A 164 10.73 -15.42 9.21
N THR A 165 10.28 -15.12 7.98
CA THR A 165 9.05 -14.35 7.73
C THR A 165 8.46 -14.63 6.36
N TYR A 166 7.23 -14.18 6.13
CA TYR A 166 6.53 -14.27 4.84
C TYR A 166 6.87 -13.08 3.93
N LEU A 167 7.09 -13.37 2.64
CA LEU A 167 7.57 -12.39 1.66
C LEU A 167 6.47 -11.55 1.01
N GLY A 168 5.21 -12.03 0.97
CA GLY A 168 4.08 -11.27 0.43
C GLY A 168 2.73 -11.90 0.81
N ASP A 169 1.63 -11.18 0.59
CA ASP A 169 0.28 -11.72 0.80
C ASP A 169 -0.26 -12.37 -0.49
N LEU A 170 -0.99 -13.47 -0.34
CA LEU A 170 -1.44 -14.31 -1.46
C LEU A 170 -2.25 -13.53 -2.50
N TYR A 171 -3.18 -12.68 -2.05
CA TYR A 171 -3.96 -11.83 -2.95
C TYR A 171 -3.05 -10.84 -3.71
N SER A 172 -2.18 -10.15 -2.97
CA SER A 172 -1.26 -9.16 -3.52
C SER A 172 -0.36 -9.78 -4.59
N VAL A 173 0.35 -10.85 -4.23
CA VAL A 173 1.24 -11.61 -5.12
C VAL A 173 0.49 -12.08 -6.36
N MET A 174 -0.73 -12.61 -6.23
CA MET A 174 -1.48 -13.14 -7.37
C MET A 174 -1.83 -12.08 -8.42
N TRP A 175 -2.22 -10.86 -8.03
CA TRP A 175 -2.46 -9.79 -9.01
C TRP A 175 -1.16 -9.19 -9.55
N MET A 176 -0.12 -9.12 -8.70
CA MET A 176 1.17 -8.57 -9.08
C MET A 176 1.90 -9.46 -10.09
N GLU A 177 1.99 -10.77 -9.83
CA GLU A 177 2.59 -11.74 -10.77
C GLU A 177 1.77 -11.95 -12.04
N ASP A 178 0.47 -11.60 -12.06
CA ASP A 178 -0.30 -11.53 -13.30
C ASP A 178 0.01 -10.26 -14.10
N SER A 179 0.29 -9.16 -13.41
CA SER A 179 0.67 -7.86 -13.98
C SER A 179 2.14 -7.79 -14.42
N ASP A 180 3.00 -8.70 -13.95
CA ASP A 180 4.40 -8.87 -14.38
C ASP A 180 4.58 -9.30 -15.87
N LYS A 181 3.48 -9.60 -16.60
CA LYS A 181 3.47 -10.30 -17.89
C LYS A 181 3.24 -9.41 -19.11
#